data_AF-A0A9W8HFJ5-F1
#
_entry.id   AF-A0A9W8HFJ5-F1
#
_cell.length_a   1.000
_cell.length_b   1.000
_cell.length_c   1.000
_cell.angle_alpha   90.00
_cell.angle_beta   90.00
_cell.angle_gamma   90.00
#
_symmetry.space_group_name_H-M   'P 1'
#
loop_
_entity.id
_entity.type
_entity.pdbx_description
1 polymer ?
#
loop_
_entity_poly.entity_id
_entity_poly.type
_entity_poly.pdbx_seq_one_letter_code
_entity_poly.pdbx_strand_id
1 'polypeptide(L)'
;MADKKLAKHADQLAAAVDQVRAALGPVLTQPLGNILPKLTPVQRCELEALVAYSIHTLFWIYLKVNGVPPKEHPVMAELQRVQRYMEKINRAKQGGDAPEEQRRMAVDADAADRFIRSAIASAKK
;
A
#
# COMPACT_ATOMS: atom_id res chain seq x y z
N MET A 1 13.13 37.74 17.10
CA MET A 1 13.09 36.37 17.66
C MET A 1 12.22 35.44 16.81
N ALA A 2 11.01 35.86 16.39
CA ALA A 2 10.12 35.06 15.54
C ALA A 2 10.69 34.75 14.14
N ASP A 3 11.33 35.72 13.48
CA ASP A 3 11.87 35.53 12.12
C ASP A 3 13.01 34.51 12.07
N LYS A 4 13.88 34.51 13.08
CA LYS A 4 14.95 33.51 13.22
C LYS A 4 14.39 32.10 13.43
N LYS A 5 13.25 31.99 14.11
CA LYS A 5 12.55 30.70 14.28
C LYS A 5 11.95 30.27 12.95
N LEU A 6 11.30 31.16 12.21
CA LEU A 6 10.71 30.84 10.89
C LEU A 6 11.78 30.39 9.89
N ALA A 7 12.89 31.12 9.78
CA ALA A 7 14.02 30.77 8.92
C ALA A 7 14.53 29.34 9.21
N LYS A 8 14.70 29.00 10.50
CA LYS A 8 15.10 27.65 10.90
C LYS A 8 14.13 26.56 10.41
N HIS A 9 12.81 26.78 10.44
CA HIS A 9 11.85 25.79 9.96
C HIS A 9 11.88 25.68 8.44
N ALA A 10 12.12 26.78 7.72
CA ALA A 10 12.29 26.76 6.28
C ALA A 10 13.54 25.97 5.86
N ASP A 11 14.66 26.17 6.54
CA ASP A 11 15.90 25.42 6.30
C ASP A 11 15.71 23.91 6.56
N GLN A 12 15.00 23.58 7.65
CA GLN A 12 14.66 22.19 7.99
C GLN A 12 13.76 21.55 6.92
N LEU A 13 12.77 22.29 6.42
CA LEU A 13 11.90 21.81 5.35
C LEU A 13 12.67 21.59 4.05
N ALA A 14 13.54 22.52 3.67
CA ALA A 14 14.40 22.39 2.49
C ALA A 14 15.29 21.14 2.57
N ALA A 15 15.97 20.95 3.70
CA ALA A 15 16.80 19.77 3.94
C ALA A 15 15.99 18.46 3.88
N ALA A 16 14.77 18.45 4.44
CA ALA A 16 13.90 17.28 4.38
C ALA A 16 13.43 16.97 2.95
N VAL A 17 13.12 18.00 2.15
CA VAL A 17 12.75 17.83 0.73
C VAL A 17 13.93 17.30 -0.08
N ASP A 18 15.17 17.76 0.18
CA ASP A 18 16.36 17.24 -0.47
C ASP A 18 16.62 15.76 -0.12
N GLN A 19 16.38 15.36 1.13
CA GLN A 19 16.45 13.95 1.53
C GLN A 19 15.43 13.09 0.79
N VAL A 20 14.18 13.57 0.66
CA VAL A 20 13.13 12.86 -0.10
C VAL A 20 13.51 12.75 -1.57
N ARG A 21 14.04 13.83 -2.17
CA ARG A 21 14.51 13.81 -3.57
C ARG A 21 15.63 12.79 -3.77
N ALA A 22 16.60 12.73 -2.86
CA ALA A 22 17.68 11.75 -2.91
C ALA A 22 17.14 10.31 -2.82
N ALA A 23 16.22 10.05 -1.89
CA ALA A 23 15.60 8.72 -1.72
C ALA A 23 14.77 8.29 -2.94
N LEU A 24 14.08 9.24 -3.60
CA LEU A 24 13.31 8.97 -4.81
C LEU A 24 14.16 8.88 -6.08
N GLY A 25 15.44 9.26 -6.04
CA GLY A 25 16.35 9.27 -7.18
C GLY A 25 16.28 8.02 -8.06
N PRO A 26 16.43 6.79 -7.51
CA PRO A 26 16.38 5.55 -8.29
C PRO A 26 15.06 5.31 -9.06
N VAL A 27 13.97 5.89 -8.57
CA VAL A 27 12.62 5.79 -9.15
C VAL A 27 12.37 6.90 -10.17
N LEU A 28 13.02 8.06 -10.00
CA LEU A 28 12.89 9.22 -10.89
C LEU A 28 13.80 9.16 -12.12
N THR A 29 14.88 8.37 -12.09
CA THR A 29 15.86 8.29 -13.19
C THR A 29 15.45 7.39 -14.34
N GLN A 30 14.44 6.55 -14.18
CA GLN A 30 13.95 5.64 -15.21
C GLN A 30 12.44 5.41 -15.06
N PRO A 31 11.71 5.07 -16.14
CA PRO A 31 10.29 4.74 -16.04
C PRO A 31 10.04 3.57 -15.08
N LEU A 32 8.95 3.65 -14.29
CA LEU A 32 8.54 2.55 -13.41
C LEU A 32 8.37 1.23 -14.17
N GLY A 33 7.92 1.28 -15.43
CA GLY A 33 7.80 0.11 -16.30
C GLY A 33 9.10 -0.70 -16.46
N ASN A 34 10.27 -0.07 -16.24
CA ASN A 34 11.58 -0.74 -16.31
C ASN A 34 12.05 -1.28 -14.94
N ILE A 35 11.49 -0.78 -13.84
CA ILE A 35 11.82 -1.16 -12.46
C ILE A 35 10.93 -2.30 -12.00
N LEU A 36 9.62 -2.12 -12.17
CA LEU A 36 8.58 -2.99 -11.64
C LEU A 36 8.70 -4.47 -12.08
N PRO A 37 9.11 -4.83 -13.31
CA PRO A 37 9.30 -6.22 -13.70
C PRO A 37 10.45 -6.94 -12.97
N LYS A 38 11.38 -6.21 -12.37
CA LYS A 38 12.54 -6.76 -11.66
C LYS A 38 12.24 -7.11 -10.20
N LEU A 39 11.04 -6.75 -9.72
CA LEU A 39 10.63 -6.90 -8.33
C LEU A 39 9.70 -8.11 -8.17
N THR A 40 9.72 -8.73 -7.00
CA THR A 40 8.68 -9.70 -6.63
C THR A 40 7.31 -9.01 -6.58
N PRO A 41 6.18 -9.75 -6.72
CA PRO A 41 4.85 -9.15 -6.68
C PRO A 41 4.60 -8.28 -5.46
N VAL A 42 5.07 -8.73 -4.29
CA VAL A 42 4.96 -7.99 -3.02
C VAL A 42 5.76 -6.70 -3.06
N GLN A 43 7.04 -6.76 -3.45
CA GLN A 43 7.90 -5.58 -3.55
C GLN A 43 7.36 -4.56 -4.56
N ARG A 44 6.73 -5.04 -5.63
CA ARG A 44 6.07 -4.21 -6.64
C ARG A 44 4.91 -3.40 -6.02
N CYS A 45 4.03 -4.06 -5.26
CA CYS A 45 2.95 -3.40 -4.54
C CYS A 45 3.48 -2.40 -3.50
N GLU A 46 4.54 -2.75 -2.76
CA GLU A 46 5.17 -1.84 -1.79
C GLU A 46 5.70 -0.57 -2.46
N LEU A 47 6.42 -0.72 -3.57
CA LEU A 47 6.97 0.42 -4.31
C LEU A 47 5.85 1.33 -4.85
N GLU A 48 4.84 0.76 -5.51
CA GLU A 48 3.73 1.54 -6.06
C GLU A 48 2.92 2.26 -4.97
N ALA A 49 2.66 1.60 -3.83
CA ALA A 49 2.00 2.23 -2.69
C ALA A 49 2.84 3.35 -2.09
N LEU A 50 4.17 3.16 -1.96
CA LEU A 50 5.08 4.17 -1.43
C LEU A 50 5.18 5.39 -2.35
N VAL A 51 5.23 5.18 -3.67
CA VAL A 51 5.22 6.26 -4.66
C VAL A 51 3.92 7.06 -4.56
N ALA A 52 2.77 6.38 -4.52
CA ALA A 52 1.48 7.04 -4.35
C ALA A 52 1.42 7.83 -3.04
N TYR A 53 1.88 7.25 -1.92
CA TYR A 53 1.91 7.93 -0.63
C TYR A 53 2.81 9.18 -0.66
N SER A 54 3.98 9.08 -1.28
CA SER A 54 4.92 10.19 -1.42
C SER A 54 4.32 11.35 -2.20
N ILE A 55 3.64 11.08 -3.33
CA ILE A 55 2.98 12.11 -4.15
C ILE A 55 1.91 12.85 -3.33
N HIS A 56 1.01 12.12 -2.67
CA HIS A 56 -0.05 12.74 -1.87
C HIS A 56 0.50 13.50 -0.66
N THR A 57 1.56 12.99 -0.03
CA THR A 57 2.22 13.66 1.10
C THR A 57 2.91 14.95 0.66
N LEU A 58 3.63 14.94 -0.47
CA LEU A 58 4.24 16.15 -1.04
C LEU A 58 3.20 17.19 -1.42
N PHE A 59 2.07 16.76 -1.99
CA PHE A 59 0.95 17.65 -2.30
C PHE A 59 0.31 18.23 -1.02
N TRP A 60 0.15 17.42 0.02
CA TRP A 60 -0.31 17.89 1.34
C TRP A 60 0.65 18.94 1.94
N ILE A 61 1.97 18.72 1.84
CA ILE A 61 2.99 19.69 2.27
C ILE A 61 2.87 20.99 1.45
N TYR A 62 2.71 20.87 0.13
CA TYR A 62 2.50 22.02 -0.76
C TYR A 62 1.31 22.88 -0.34
N LEU A 63 0.15 22.26 -0.05
CA LEU A 63 -1.03 23.00 0.43
C LEU A 63 -0.73 23.78 1.72
N LYS A 64 -0.03 23.16 2.68
CA LYS A 64 0.34 23.83 3.94
C LYS A 64 1.25 25.02 3.73
N VAL A 65 2.23 24.91 2.83
CA VAL A 65 3.16 26.01 2.53
C VAL A 65 2.42 27.17 1.87
N ASN A 66 1.38 26.90 1.08
CA ASN A 66 0.52 27.92 0.48
C ASN A 66 -0.58 28.44 1.43
N GLY A 67 -0.58 28.04 2.70
CA GLY A 67 -1.58 28.46 3.68
C GLY A 67 -2.97 27.85 3.48
N VAL A 68 -3.11 26.84 2.62
CA VAL A 68 -4.38 26.14 2.40
C VAL A 68 -4.51 25.02 3.46
N PRO A 69 -5.58 25.01 4.27
CA PRO A 69 -5.81 23.95 5.26
C PRO A 69 -5.98 22.58 4.58
N PRO A 70 -5.07 21.61 4.76
CA PRO A 70 -5.17 20.35 4.04
C PRO A 70 -6.27 19.42 4.54
N LYS A 71 -6.80 19.67 5.75
CA LYS A 71 -7.85 18.87 6.37
C LYS A 71 -9.18 18.99 5.61
N GLU A 72 -9.40 20.11 4.96
CA GLU A 72 -10.60 20.41 4.16
C GLU A 72 -10.40 19.97 2.69
N HIS A 73 -9.17 19.60 2.31
CA HIS A 73 -8.84 19.20 0.96
C HIS A 73 -9.02 17.67 0.76
N PRO A 74 -9.51 17.20 -0.41
CA PRO A 74 -9.66 15.78 -0.73
C PRO A 74 -8.39 14.91 -0.59
N VAL A 75 -7.21 15.53 -0.53
CA VAL A 75 -5.92 14.84 -0.36
C VAL A 75 -5.89 14.00 0.92
N MET A 76 -6.62 14.39 1.97
CA MET A 76 -6.68 13.62 3.20
C MET A 76 -7.37 12.26 2.97
N ALA A 77 -8.43 12.22 2.17
CA ALA A 77 -9.10 10.98 1.81
C ALA A 77 -8.18 10.06 0.99
N GLU A 78 -7.40 10.63 0.09
CA GLU A 78 -6.40 9.89 -0.70
C GLU A 78 -5.26 9.34 0.17
N LEU A 79 -4.73 10.12 1.12
CA LEU A 79 -3.73 9.65 2.08
C LEU A 79 -4.25 8.46 2.90
N GLN A 80 -5.47 8.57 3.44
CA GLN A 80 -6.10 7.48 4.17
C GLN A 80 -6.33 6.25 3.26
N ARG A 81 -6.70 6.47 2.00
CA ARG A 81 -6.86 5.40 1.01
C ARG A 81 -5.55 4.65 0.80
N VAL A 82 -4.45 5.36 0.58
CA VAL A 82 -3.13 4.74 0.39
C VAL A 82 -2.64 4.01 1.65
N GLN A 83 -2.86 4.59 2.84
CA GLN A 83 -2.54 3.92 4.12
C GLN A 83 -3.27 2.58 4.27
N ARG A 84 -4.57 2.52 3.93
CA ARG A 84 -5.31 1.25 3.90
C ARG A 84 -4.73 0.23 2.93
N TYR A 85 -4.19 0.66 1.78
CA TYR A 85 -3.51 -0.26 0.86
C TYR A 85 -2.18 -0.76 1.43
N MET A 86 -1.40 0.09 2.10
CA MET A 86 -0.19 -0.34 2.80
C MET A 86 -0.49 -1.36 3.90
N GLU A 87 -1.59 -1.17 4.65
CA GLU A 87 -2.06 -2.16 5.63
C GLU A 87 -2.41 -3.50 4.96
N LYS A 88 -3.10 -3.50 3.82
CA LYS A 88 -3.40 -4.73 3.06
C LYS A 88 -2.13 -5.44 2.61
N ILE A 89 -1.14 -4.69 2.13
CA ILE A 89 0.16 -5.24 1.72
C ILE A 89 0.88 -5.86 2.93
N ASN A 90 0.90 -5.17 4.07
CA ASN A 90 1.51 -5.68 5.30
C ASN A 90 0.82 -6.96 5.80
N ARG A 91 -0.52 -7.00 5.78
CA ARG A 91 -1.30 -8.20 6.12
C ARG A 91 -0.97 -9.35 5.18
N ALA A 92 -0.89 -9.10 3.87
CA ALA A 92 -0.52 -10.13 2.89
C ALA A 92 0.92 -10.66 3.12
N LYS A 93 1.86 -9.79 3.50
CA LYS A 93 3.25 -10.18 3.86
C LYS A 93 3.31 -11.05 5.11
N GLN A 94 2.46 -10.77 6.09
CA GLN A 94 2.41 -11.49 7.37
C GLN A 94 1.64 -12.82 7.31
N GLY A 95 1.14 -13.21 6.13
CA GLY A 95 0.42 -14.48 5.95
C GLY A 95 -1.11 -14.37 5.91
N GLY A 96 -1.65 -13.14 6.00
CA GLY A 96 -3.09 -12.84 6.06
C GLY A 96 -3.68 -13.06 7.46
N ASP A 97 -4.72 -12.32 7.83
CA ASP A 97 -5.49 -12.47 9.09
C ASP A 97 -6.23 -13.83 9.20
N ALA A 98 -5.94 -14.80 8.34
CA ALA A 98 -6.47 -16.13 8.47
C ALA A 98 -5.50 -16.93 9.36
N PRO A 99 -5.92 -17.41 10.55
CA PRO A 99 -5.31 -18.59 11.12
C PRO A 99 -5.21 -19.65 10.02
N GLU A 100 -4.19 -20.50 10.00
CA GLU A 100 -4.10 -21.63 9.06
C GLU A 100 -5.43 -22.43 8.96
N GLU A 101 -6.24 -22.35 10.01
CA GLU A 101 -7.59 -22.86 10.15
C GLU A 101 -8.63 -22.33 9.12
N GLN A 102 -8.45 -21.14 8.54
CA GLN A 102 -9.33 -20.58 7.48
C GLN A 102 -8.80 -20.82 6.07
N ARG A 103 -7.56 -21.32 5.90
CA ARG A 103 -7.13 -21.96 4.63
C ARG A 103 -7.68 -23.39 4.51
N ARG A 104 -8.81 -23.68 5.14
CA ARG A 104 -9.62 -24.87 4.84
C ARG A 104 -10.43 -24.65 3.55
N MET A 105 -9.72 -24.42 2.44
CA MET A 105 -10.15 -24.98 1.16
C MET A 105 -9.57 -26.39 1.00
N ALA A 106 -9.35 -27.10 2.11
CA ALA A 106 -9.13 -28.53 2.09
C ALA A 106 -10.49 -29.16 1.80
N VAL A 107 -10.66 -29.66 0.58
CA VAL A 107 -11.82 -30.46 0.23
C VAL A 107 -11.76 -31.72 1.10
N ASP A 108 -12.82 -31.96 1.87
CA ASP A 108 -13.00 -33.23 2.56
C ASP A 108 -13.30 -34.30 1.49
N ALA A 109 -12.24 -34.99 1.06
CA ALA A 109 -12.31 -36.00 0.01
C ALA A 109 -13.23 -37.16 0.40
N ASP A 110 -13.29 -37.49 1.69
CA ASP A 110 -14.16 -38.55 2.20
C ASP A 110 -15.64 -38.13 2.14
N ALA A 111 -15.95 -36.88 2.49
CA ALA A 111 -17.29 -36.34 2.34
C ALA A 111 -17.70 -36.27 0.86
N ALA A 112 -16.79 -35.83 -0.03
CA ALA A 112 -17.03 -35.81 -1.47
C ALA A 112 -17.32 -37.21 -2.04
N ASP A 113 -16.55 -38.23 -1.63
CA ASP A 113 -16.76 -39.62 -2.05
C ASP A 113 -18.12 -40.16 -1.56
N ARG A 114 -18.52 -39.83 -0.32
CA ARG A 114 -19.86 -40.18 0.19
C ARG A 114 -20.98 -39.58 -0.64
N PHE A 115 -20.86 -38.30 -1.02
CA PHE A 115 -21.85 -37.64 -1.88
C PHE A 115 -21.95 -38.30 -3.26
N ILE A 116 -20.82 -38.63 -3.87
CA ILE A 116 -20.77 -39.30 -5.17
C ILE A 116 -21.43 -40.68 -5.09
N ARG A 117 -21.07 -41.49 -4.09
CA ARG A 117 -21.66 -42.84 -3.91
C ARG A 117 -23.17 -42.79 -3.67
N SER A 118 -23.63 -41.87 -2.83
CA SER A 118 -25.06 -41.70 -2.55
C SER A 118 -25.84 -41.29 -3.81
N ALA A 119 -25.29 -40.38 -4.61
CA ALA A 119 -25.91 -39.95 -5.86
C ALA A 119 -26.01 -41.09 -6.88
N ILE A 120 -24.94 -41.87 -7.06
CA ILE A 120 -24.92 -43.02 -7.99
C ILE A 120 -25.88 -44.13 -7.52
N ALA A 121 -25.93 -44.43 -6.23
CA ALA A 121 -26.84 -45.43 -5.68
C ALA A 121 -28.32 -45.04 -5.86
N SER A 122 -28.63 -43.75 -5.78
CA SER A 122 -29.99 -43.22 -5.92
C SER A 122 -30.48 -43.20 -7.38
N ALA A 123 -29.57 -43.13 -8.35
CA ALA A 123 -29.88 -43.10 -9.78
C ALA A 123 -30.16 -44.48 -10.41
N LYS A 124 -29.98 -45.57 -9.66
CA LYS A 124 -30.12 -46.96 -10.15
C LYS A 124 -31.47 -47.61 -9.79
N LYS A 125 -32.48 -46.80 -9.44
CA LYS A 125 -33.88 -47.18 -9.25
C LYS A 125 -34.71 -46.72 -10.44
#